data_AF-A0A6V7XYY7-F1
#
_entry.id   AF-A0A6V7XYY7-F1
#
_cell.length_a   1.000
_cell.length_b   1.000
_cell.length_c   1.000
_cell.angle_alpha   90.00
_cell.angle_beta   90.00
_cell.angle_gamma   90.00
#
_symmetry.space_group_name_H-M   'P 1'
#
loop_
_entity.id
_entity.type
_entity.pdbx_description
1 polymer ?
#
loop_
_entity_poly.entity_id
_entity_poly.type
_entity_poly.pdbx_seq_one_letter_code
_entity_poly.pdbx_strand_id
1 'polypeptide(L)'
;MKPQPLVKKSGKQFWMTEYYTDNNDFNSVMKQAENIHKCLTIPEFNAYIHWWLRDNSPNMMLLNQNWQLTPKAYVIGHFAKFIRPGYFRVNSVSSNNNNLLVSAYTGNGKVIN
;
A
#
# COMPACT_ATOMS: atom_id res chain seq x y z
N MET A 1 -4.57 -11.42 5.84
CA MET A 1 -3.84 -10.71 6.91
C MET A 1 -4.65 -10.76 8.19
N LYS A 2 -4.02 -10.59 9.37
CA LYS A 2 -4.69 -10.64 10.68
C LYS A 2 -4.29 -9.43 11.53
N PRO A 3 -5.16 -8.92 12.42
CA PRO A 3 -4.80 -7.89 13.38
C PRO A 3 -3.61 -8.30 14.26
N GLN A 4 -2.81 -7.33 14.71
CA GLN A 4 -1.61 -7.56 15.53
C GLN A 4 -1.68 -6.82 16.89
N PRO A 5 -2.48 -7.29 17.86
CA PRO A 5 -2.74 -6.56 19.11
C PRO A 5 -1.50 -6.38 19.99
N LEU A 6 -0.58 -7.35 19.98
CA LEU A 6 0.67 -7.28 20.77
C LEU A 6 1.57 -6.16 20.27
N VAL A 7 1.68 -6.01 18.95
CA VAL A 7 2.48 -4.94 18.34
C VAL A 7 1.87 -3.58 18.67
N LYS A 8 0.55 -3.43 18.54
CA LYS A 8 -0.15 -2.20 18.93
C LYS A 8 0.06 -1.83 20.41
N LYS A 9 0.02 -2.82 21.32
CA LYS A 9 0.28 -2.62 22.76
C LYS A 9 1.72 -2.25 23.07
N SER A 10 2.68 -2.68 22.25
CA SER A 10 4.11 -2.40 22.45
C SER A 10 4.49 -0.93 22.19
N GLY A 11 3.64 -0.17 21.49
CA GLY A 11 3.97 1.19 21.06
C GLY A 11 5.12 1.28 20.04
N LYS A 12 5.54 0.15 19.45
CA LYS A 12 6.59 0.11 18.43
C LYS A 12 6.01 0.28 17.03
N GLN A 13 6.83 0.80 16.13
CA GLN A 13 6.50 0.85 14.71
C GLN A 13 6.47 -0.57 14.13
N PHE A 14 5.57 -0.79 13.18
CA PHE A 14 5.37 -2.07 12.53
C PHE A 14 5.34 -1.91 11.01
N TRP A 15 6.28 -2.53 10.30
CA TRP A 15 6.50 -2.27 8.88
C TRP A 15 6.36 -3.56 8.07
N MET A 16 5.73 -3.45 6.90
CA MET A 16 5.80 -4.48 5.86
C MET A 16 7.00 -4.13 4.98
N THR A 17 8.10 -4.85 5.14
CA THR A 17 9.41 -4.49 4.58
C THR A 17 9.68 -5.04 3.18
N GLU A 18 8.88 -6.00 2.72
CA GLU A 18 9.04 -6.61 1.41
C GLU A 18 7.78 -7.38 1.00
N TYR A 19 7.26 -7.06 -0.19
CA TYR A 19 6.27 -7.86 -0.91
C TYR A 19 6.26 -7.46 -2.38
N TYR A 20 5.80 -8.36 -3.25
CA TYR A 20 5.52 -8.08 -4.65
C TYR A 20 4.35 -8.96 -5.16
N THR A 21 3.77 -8.57 -6.30
CA THR A 21 2.91 -9.45 -7.11
C THR A 21 3.59 -9.77 -8.43
N ASP A 22 3.23 -10.88 -9.06
CA ASP A 22 3.74 -11.26 -10.38
C ASP A 22 3.04 -10.49 -11.50
N ASN A 23 3.74 -10.20 -12.61
CA ASN A 23 3.20 -9.56 -13.82
C ASN A 23 2.64 -8.13 -13.66
N ASN A 24 2.53 -7.41 -14.77
CA ASN A 24 2.02 -6.03 -14.82
C ASN A 24 0.61 -5.94 -15.43
N ASP A 25 -0.11 -7.07 -15.54
CA ASP A 25 -1.51 -7.06 -15.97
C ASP A 25 -2.43 -6.48 -14.90
N PHE A 26 -3.62 -6.06 -15.32
CA PHE A 26 -4.58 -5.37 -14.47
C PHE A 26 -4.91 -6.14 -13.18
N ASN A 27 -5.14 -7.46 -13.28
CA ASN A 27 -5.55 -8.26 -12.12
C ASN A 27 -4.43 -8.32 -11.08
N SER A 28 -3.18 -8.53 -11.52
CA SER A 28 -2.03 -8.55 -10.61
C SER A 28 -1.72 -7.19 -9.98
N VAL A 29 -1.92 -6.10 -10.72
CA VAL A 29 -1.73 -4.74 -10.22
C VAL A 29 -2.82 -4.37 -9.20
N MET A 30 -4.07 -4.77 -9.44
CA MET A 30 -5.16 -4.58 -8.48
C MET A 30 -4.99 -5.41 -7.20
N LYS A 31 -4.47 -6.65 -7.31
CA LYS A 31 -4.08 -7.43 -6.13
C LYS A 31 -3.03 -6.73 -5.27
N GLN A 32 -2.10 -6.01 -5.89
CA GLN A 32 -1.12 -5.22 -5.16
C GLN A 32 -1.77 -4.03 -4.44
N ALA A 33 -2.71 -3.33 -5.10
CA ALA A 33 -3.47 -2.24 -4.46
C ALA A 33 -4.27 -2.74 -3.25
N GLU A 34 -4.95 -3.88 -3.41
CA GLU A 34 -5.67 -4.56 -2.33
C GLU A 34 -4.73 -4.97 -1.18
N ASN A 35 -3.53 -5.46 -1.50
CA ASN A 35 -2.55 -5.85 -0.50
C ASN A 35 -2.07 -4.63 0.31
N ILE A 36 -1.70 -3.53 -0.35
CA ILE A 36 -1.31 -2.28 0.32
C ILE A 36 -2.44 -1.79 1.21
N HIS A 37 -3.68 -1.75 0.70
CA HIS A 37 -4.84 -1.36 1.51
C HIS A 37 -4.98 -2.24 2.76
N LYS A 38 -4.96 -3.58 2.60
CA LYS A 38 -5.08 -4.53 3.71
C LYS A 38 -3.94 -4.39 4.71
N CYS A 39 -2.71 -4.13 4.26
CA CYS A 39 -1.56 -3.86 5.13
C CYS A 39 -1.81 -2.64 6.03
N LEU A 40 -2.35 -1.57 5.46
CA LEU A 40 -2.57 -0.33 6.19
C LEU A 40 -3.81 -0.37 7.09
N THR A 41 -4.81 -1.22 6.80
CA THR A 41 -6.09 -1.25 7.53
C THR A 41 -6.26 -2.40 8.53
N ILE A 42 -5.66 -3.58 8.29
CA ILE A 42 -5.91 -4.78 9.11
C ILE A 42 -4.85 -4.96 10.23
N PRO A 43 -3.56 -5.20 9.91
CA PRO A 43 -2.50 -5.24 10.91
C PRO A 43 -2.01 -3.83 11.29
N GLU A 44 -2.48 -2.79 10.59
CA GLU A 44 -2.15 -1.38 10.81
C GLU A 44 -0.64 -1.08 10.68
N PHE A 45 -0.01 -1.60 9.61
CA PHE A 45 1.39 -1.28 9.33
C PHE A 45 1.60 0.23 9.14
N ASN A 46 2.72 0.75 9.66
CA ASN A 46 3.13 2.14 9.49
C ASN A 46 3.83 2.39 8.14
N ALA A 47 4.35 1.34 7.51
CA ALA A 47 5.04 1.42 6.23
C ALA A 47 4.79 0.16 5.39
N TYR A 48 4.80 0.35 4.08
CA TYR A 48 4.78 -0.69 3.06
C TYR A 48 5.96 -0.45 2.13
N ILE A 49 6.81 -1.46 1.94
CA ILE A 49 7.98 -1.39 1.08
C ILE A 49 7.84 -2.49 0.02
N HIS A 50 7.71 -2.08 -1.24
CA HIS A 50 7.79 -3.00 -2.37
C HIS A 50 9.21 -3.54 -2.48
N TRP A 51 9.35 -4.79 -2.95
CA TRP A 51 10.63 -5.48 -3.03
C TRP A 51 11.72 -4.70 -3.78
N TRP A 52 11.84 -4.91 -5.10
CA TRP A 52 12.89 -4.27 -5.90
C TRP A 52 12.32 -3.14 -6.75
N LEU A 53 13.05 -2.04 -6.79
CA LEU A 53 12.73 -0.90 -7.66
C LEU A 53 12.93 -1.28 -9.14
N ARG A 54 14.05 -1.96 -9.43
CA ARG A 54 14.45 -2.42 -10.77
C ARG A 54 15.36 -3.64 -10.61
N ASP A 55 15.24 -4.55 -11.56
CA ASP A 55 16.14 -5.67 -11.79
C ASP A 55 16.04 -6.08 -13.28
N ASN A 56 16.87 -7.00 -13.73
CA ASN A 56 16.81 -7.60 -15.06
C ASN A 56 15.50 -8.38 -15.31
N SER A 57 14.78 -8.80 -14.27
CA SER A 57 13.44 -9.39 -14.40
C SER A 57 12.36 -8.32 -14.64
N PRO A 58 11.62 -8.36 -15.77
CA PRO A 58 10.74 -7.25 -16.17
C PRO A 58 9.38 -7.20 -15.43
N ASN A 59 8.99 -8.27 -14.72
CA ASN A 59 7.57 -8.47 -14.40
C ASN A 59 7.15 -8.05 -12.98
N MET A 60 8.10 -7.79 -12.08
CA MET A 60 7.81 -7.55 -10.66
C MET A 60 8.27 -6.17 -10.15
N MET A 61 8.96 -5.42 -11.01
CA MET A 61 9.63 -4.17 -10.66
C MET A 61 8.72 -2.95 -10.77
N LEU A 62 9.10 -1.86 -10.10
CA LEU A 62 8.43 -0.56 -10.25
C LEU A 62 8.93 0.21 -11.48
N LEU A 63 10.13 -0.10 -11.95
CA LEU A 63 10.71 0.43 -13.17
C LEU A 63 10.94 -0.70 -14.18
N ASN A 64 10.57 -0.46 -15.44
CA ASN A 64 10.91 -1.36 -16.54
C ASN A 64 12.39 -1.18 -16.96
N GLN A 65 12.83 -1.96 -17.95
CA GLN A 65 14.21 -1.90 -18.45
C GLN A 65 14.60 -0.52 -19.02
N ASN A 66 13.62 0.27 -19.47
CA ASN A 66 13.79 1.61 -20.01
C ASN A 66 13.63 2.72 -18.95
N TRP A 67 13.67 2.39 -17.65
CA TRP A 67 13.52 3.34 -16.54
C TRP A 67 12.15 4.03 -16.48
N GLN A 68 11.12 3.44 -17.09
CA GLN A 68 9.76 3.95 -17.04
C GLN A 68 8.97 3.27 -15.91
N LEU A 69 8.08 4.03 -15.29
CA LEU A 69 7.18 3.53 -14.24
C LEU A 69 6.26 2.43 -14.79
N THR A 70 6.20 1.31 -14.08
CA THR A 70 5.22 0.24 -14.35
C THR A 70 3.87 0.58 -13.72
N PRO A 71 2.76 -0.09 -14.14
CA PRO A 71 1.45 0.04 -13.49
C PRO A 71 1.48 -0.09 -11.95
N LYS A 72 2.36 -0.94 -11.41
CA LYS A 72 2.57 -1.13 -9.96
C LYS A 72 3.07 0.14 -9.28
N ALA A 73 3.96 0.87 -9.93
CA ALA A 73 4.48 2.13 -9.40
C ALA A 73 3.39 3.19 -9.31
N TYR A 74 2.43 3.20 -10.23
CA TYR A 74 1.25 4.06 -10.14
C TYR A 74 0.33 3.66 -8.99
N VAL A 75 0.11 2.36 -8.77
CA VAL A 75 -0.63 1.85 -7.59
C VAL A 75 0.01 2.30 -6.28
N ILE A 76 1.32 2.10 -6.11
CA ILE A 76 2.02 2.61 -4.91
C ILE A 76 1.92 4.14 -4.85
N GLY A 77 1.98 4.82 -6.00
CA GLY A 77 1.81 6.25 -6.13
C GLY A 77 0.48 6.79 -5.59
N HIS A 78 -0.62 6.05 -5.73
CA HIS A 78 -1.93 6.42 -5.15
C HIS A 78 -1.89 6.55 -3.63
N PHE A 79 -0.94 5.90 -2.96
CA PHE A 79 -0.72 6.06 -1.52
C PHE A 79 0.43 7.04 -1.27
N ALA A 80 1.62 6.73 -1.77
CA ALA A 80 2.87 7.40 -1.39
C ALA A 80 2.96 8.88 -1.81
N LYS A 81 2.27 9.30 -2.88
CA LYS A 81 2.27 10.70 -3.31
C LYS A 81 1.42 11.59 -2.40
N PHE A 82 0.38 11.03 -1.77
CA PHE A 82 -0.63 11.81 -1.07
C PHE A 82 -0.58 11.62 0.44
N ILE A 83 -0.32 10.40 0.92
CA ILE A 83 -0.19 10.05 2.33
C ILE A 83 1.28 10.19 2.70
N ARG A 84 1.63 11.35 3.28
CA ARG A 84 3.02 11.67 3.64
C ARG A 84 3.36 11.20 5.06
N PRO A 85 4.66 10.98 5.38
CA PRO A 85 5.06 10.67 6.75
C PRO A 85 4.46 11.66 7.76
N GLY A 86 3.90 11.13 8.85
CA GLY A 86 3.18 11.91 9.87
C GLY A 86 1.66 11.98 9.67
N TYR A 87 1.12 11.47 8.56
CA TYR A 87 -0.33 11.28 8.42
C TYR A 87 -0.80 10.10 9.28
N PHE A 88 -2.00 10.23 9.85
CA PHE A 88 -2.63 9.19 10.65
C PHE A 88 -3.83 8.61 9.92
N ARG A 89 -3.95 7.28 9.94
CA ARG A 89 -5.15 6.61 9.42
C ARG A 89 -6.33 6.92 10.32
N VAL A 90 -7.48 7.24 9.73
CA VAL A 90 -8.75 7.41 10.43
C VAL A 90 -9.73 6.34 10.02
N ASN A 91 -10.83 6.21 10.76
CA ASN A 91 -11.87 5.25 10.40
C ASN A 91 -12.58 5.71 9.12
N SER A 92 -12.84 4.77 8.21
CA SER A 92 -13.56 4.99 6.95
C SER A 92 -14.60 3.90 6.77
N VAL A 93 -15.77 4.27 6.25
CA VAL A 93 -16.86 3.33 5.96
C VAL A 93 -17.04 3.26 4.45
N SER A 94 -16.95 2.07 3.88
CA SER A 94 -17.35 1.80 2.49
C SER A 94 -18.81 1.34 2.49
N SER A 95 -19.71 2.11 1.86
CA SER A 95 -21.15 1.84 1.88
C SER A 95 -21.62 0.75 0.90
N ASN A 96 -20.73 0.23 0.04
CA ASN A 96 -21.13 -0.63 -1.08
C ASN A 96 -20.39 -1.96 -1.07
N ASN A 97 -21.17 -3.06 -1.19
CA ASN A 97 -20.83 -4.44 -1.56
C ASN A 97 -19.31 -4.75 -1.60
N ASN A 98 -18.83 -5.59 -0.68
CA ASN A 98 -17.49 -6.19 -0.42
C ASN A 98 -16.28 -6.02 -1.38
N ASN A 99 -16.47 -5.58 -2.62
CA ASN A 99 -15.46 -5.34 -3.65
C ASN A 99 -14.87 -3.92 -3.60
N LEU A 100 -15.48 -2.96 -2.90
CA LEU A 100 -14.93 -1.61 -2.74
C LEU A 100 -14.16 -1.47 -1.42
N LEU A 101 -12.88 -1.14 -1.52
CA LEU A 101 -11.99 -0.94 -0.37
C LEU A 101 -11.61 0.54 -0.26
N VAL A 102 -11.90 1.16 0.88
CA VAL A 102 -11.66 2.60 1.14
C VAL A 102 -10.91 2.78 2.45
N SER A 103 -9.82 3.56 2.42
CA SER A 103 -8.99 3.89 3.59
C SER A 103 -8.72 5.39 3.64
N ALA A 104 -8.96 5.99 4.80
CA ALA A 104 -8.83 7.44 5.00
C ALA A 104 -7.62 7.81 5.86
N TYR A 105 -6.99 8.94 5.57
CA TYR A 105 -5.84 9.48 6.28
C TYR A 105 -5.95 10.99 6.48
N THR A 106 -5.53 11.48 7.63
CA THR A 106 -5.50 12.93 7.94
C THR A 106 -4.10 13.38 8.35
N GLY A 107 -3.74 14.58 7.92
CA GLY A 107 -2.47 15.21 8.25
C GLY A 107 -2.33 16.57 7.59
N ASN A 108 -1.59 17.49 8.21
CA ASN A 108 -1.36 18.85 7.69
C ASN A 108 -2.65 19.58 7.26
N GLY A 109 -3.74 19.41 8.01
CA GLY A 109 -5.04 20.02 7.72
C GLY A 109 -5.76 19.46 6.48
N LYS A 110 -5.34 18.31 5.95
CA LYS A 110 -5.95 17.63 4.80
C LYS A 110 -6.48 16.26 5.16
N VAL A 111 -7.50 15.82 4.42
CA VAL A 111 -8.01 14.44 4.44
C VAL A 111 -7.78 13.83 3.05
N ILE A 112 -7.23 12.63 3.02
CA ILE A 112 -7.00 11.81 1.82
C ILE A 112 -7.84 10.54 1.98
N ASN A 113 -8.66 10.21 0.98
CA ASN A 113 -9.54 9.02 0.93
C ASN A 113 -9.27 8.19 -0.31
#